data_AF-A0A936ID16-F1
#
_entry.id   AF-A0A936ID16-F1
#
_cell.length_a   1.000
_cell.length_b   1.000
_cell.length_c   1.000
_cell.angle_alpha   90.00
_cell.angle_beta   90.00
_cell.angle_gamma   90.00
#
_symmetry.space_group_name_H-M   'P 1'
#
loop_
_entity.id
_entity.type
_entity.pdbx_description
1 polymer ?
#
loop_
_entity_poly.entity_id
_entity_poly.type
_entity_poly.pdbx_seq_one_letter_code
_entity_poly.pdbx_strand_id
1 'polypeptide(L)'
;MVFAAGIAVGALGLFGVQALRFRPAHLASAPVAGRAIPTSYCDLLAMSPDELAKVDIALMNLLCAKGLPGAEDLDIRAILKQIDEWAKRCPPEIERHLYRAQDPRYADLFQGSENRVRIYLMVQVLQEDLGVRYNPDRIYTPDFRDARDMFIHGMLPGANGGTCASMPVLYTAVARRLGYPVKLVQAREHLFCRWDDGQERFNIEGAGEGLSFYPDEHYHTWPKPLSQADLASGVFLTSMTPQQELANFLHDRGTCLHANGNLVEARVAFAESLRLEPRSANTFTALLVVCGVRGGPRHHYANPAADAWLRQMMPPDPQPGRPQQPWKPPVPGPPGTPNPQPGRPPGYPGGGG
;
A
#
# COMPACT_ATOMS: atom_id res chain seq x y z
N MET A 1 -58.34 -41.67 -45.07
CA MET A 1 -56.93 -41.75 -45.51
C MET A 1 -56.51 -40.33 -45.86
N VAL A 2 -55.50 -39.66 -45.33
CA VAL A 2 -54.32 -40.01 -44.52
C VAL A 2 -53.84 -38.73 -43.80
N PHE A 3 -53.19 -38.92 -42.65
CA PHE A 3 -52.46 -37.98 -41.79
C PHE A 3 -51.33 -37.17 -42.47
N ALA A 4 -50.99 -36.00 -41.88
CA ALA A 4 -49.62 -35.54 -41.51
C ALA A 4 -49.72 -34.05 -41.10
N ALA A 5 -49.43 -33.57 -39.88
CA ALA A 5 -48.29 -33.76 -38.96
C ALA A 5 -46.94 -33.49 -39.64
N GLY A 6 -46.45 -32.25 -39.51
CA GLY A 6 -45.11 -31.82 -39.94
C GLY A 6 -44.48 -30.92 -38.88
N ILE A 7 -43.67 -31.54 -38.04
CA ILE A 7 -42.82 -30.96 -36.99
C ILE A 7 -41.64 -30.22 -37.66
N ALA A 8 -41.32 -29.01 -37.21
CA ALA A 8 -40.01 -28.39 -37.43
C ALA A 8 -39.32 -28.17 -36.08
N VAL A 9 -38.28 -28.97 -35.85
CA VAL A 9 -37.36 -28.94 -34.71
C VAL A 9 -36.10 -28.17 -35.11
N GLY A 10 -35.55 -27.41 -34.17
CA GLY A 10 -34.15 -26.96 -34.12
C GLY A 10 -33.92 -25.57 -34.70
N ALA A 11 -33.20 -24.63 -34.07
CA ALA A 11 -32.19 -24.78 -33.04
C ALA A 11 -32.18 -23.56 -32.10
N LEU A 12 -32.24 -23.82 -30.80
CA LEU A 12 -31.84 -22.88 -29.75
C LEU A 12 -30.31 -22.70 -29.83
N GLY A 13 -29.89 -21.58 -30.39
CA GLY A 13 -28.52 -21.10 -30.26
C GLY A 13 -28.28 -20.61 -28.84
N LEU A 14 -27.81 -21.50 -27.96
CA LEU A 14 -27.20 -21.13 -26.70
C LEU A 14 -25.94 -20.30 -26.98
N PHE A 15 -26.05 -18.97 -26.84
CA PHE A 15 -24.90 -18.10 -26.65
C PHE A 15 -24.28 -18.46 -25.29
N GLY A 16 -23.36 -19.41 -25.31
CA GLY A 16 -22.49 -19.70 -24.18
C GLY A 16 -21.61 -18.48 -23.93
N VAL A 17 -21.92 -17.71 -22.89
CA VAL A 17 -20.99 -16.76 -22.29
C VAL A 17 -19.84 -17.61 -21.74
N GLN A 18 -18.78 -17.79 -22.53
CA GLN A 18 -17.51 -18.27 -22.00
C GLN A 18 -17.00 -17.20 -21.05
N ALA A 19 -17.24 -17.42 -19.76
CA ALA A 19 -16.47 -16.77 -18.71
C ALA A 19 -14.99 -17.01 -19.04
N LEU A 20 -14.29 -15.94 -19.44
CA LEU A 20 -12.84 -15.93 -19.55
C LEU A 20 -12.30 -16.23 -18.16
N ARG A 21 -12.08 -17.52 -17.88
CA ARG A 21 -11.32 -17.97 -16.73
C ARG A 21 -9.95 -17.36 -16.90
N PHE A 22 -9.63 -16.37 -16.07
CA PHE A 22 -8.26 -15.91 -15.86
C PHE A 22 -7.45 -17.17 -15.49
N ARG A 23 -6.70 -17.70 -16.47
CA ARG A 23 -5.61 -18.61 -16.15
C ARG A 23 -4.55 -17.69 -15.57
N PRO A 24 -4.18 -17.80 -14.29
CA PRO A 24 -3.00 -17.13 -13.82
C PRO A 24 -1.87 -17.60 -14.74
N ALA A 25 -1.27 -16.67 -15.48
CA ALA A 25 0.03 -16.95 -16.05
C ALA A 25 0.90 -17.27 -14.85
N HIS A 26 1.13 -18.55 -14.60
CA HIS A 26 2.19 -18.99 -13.72
C HIS A 26 3.48 -18.49 -14.38
N LEU A 27 3.85 -17.25 -14.09
CA LEU A 27 5.25 -16.84 -14.06
C LEU A 27 5.84 -17.50 -12.81
N ALA A 28 5.81 -18.84 -12.78
CA ALA A 28 6.86 -19.57 -12.12
C ALA A 28 8.08 -19.25 -12.96
N SER A 29 8.81 -18.21 -12.56
CA SER A 29 10.11 -17.90 -13.15
C SER A 29 10.94 -19.16 -13.02
N ALA A 30 11.19 -19.84 -14.14
CA ALA A 30 12.21 -20.85 -14.20
C ALA A 30 13.52 -20.19 -13.71
N PRO A 31 14.26 -20.83 -12.79
CA PRO A 31 15.50 -20.24 -12.30
C PRO A 31 16.43 -20.05 -13.51
N VAL A 32 16.80 -18.81 -13.79
CA VAL A 32 17.87 -18.52 -14.73
C VAL A 32 19.12 -19.14 -14.15
N ALA A 33 19.59 -20.22 -14.78
CA ALA A 33 20.77 -20.94 -14.35
C ALA A 33 21.99 -19.98 -14.35
N GLY A 34 22.61 -19.82 -13.18
CA GLY A 34 24.00 -19.34 -13.08
C GLY A 34 24.26 -17.98 -12.45
N ARG A 35 23.26 -17.25 -11.91
CA ARG A 35 23.53 -15.97 -11.22
C ARG A 35 23.07 -15.99 -9.76
N ALA A 36 23.95 -15.55 -8.87
CA ALA A 36 23.74 -15.59 -7.43
C ALA A 36 22.53 -14.74 -7.01
N ILE A 37 21.70 -15.27 -6.12
CA ILE A 37 20.63 -14.54 -5.44
C ILE A 37 21.28 -13.38 -4.66
N PRO A 38 20.80 -12.12 -4.79
CA PRO A 38 21.41 -11.00 -4.08
C PRO A 38 21.36 -11.23 -2.57
N THR A 39 22.46 -10.92 -1.89
CA THR A 39 22.65 -11.12 -0.45
C THR A 39 22.86 -9.82 0.32
N SER A 40 23.04 -8.72 -0.41
CA SER A 40 23.18 -7.35 0.10
C SER A 40 22.49 -6.35 -0.82
N TYR A 41 22.21 -5.14 -0.33
CA TYR A 41 21.72 -4.06 -1.21
C TYR A 41 22.79 -3.60 -2.22
N CYS A 42 24.07 -3.82 -1.94
CA CYS A 42 25.15 -3.55 -2.90
C CYS A 42 25.06 -4.49 -4.12
N ASP A 43 24.67 -5.75 -3.90
CA ASP A 43 24.44 -6.69 -5.01
C ASP A 43 23.31 -6.19 -5.91
N LEU A 44 22.23 -5.64 -5.31
CA LEU A 44 21.11 -5.04 -6.04
C LEU A 44 21.56 -3.83 -6.86
N LEU A 45 22.44 -2.98 -6.32
CA LEU A 45 22.96 -1.80 -7.03
C LEU A 45 23.80 -2.14 -8.25
N ALA A 46 24.36 -3.35 -8.30
CA ALA A 46 25.12 -3.86 -9.43
C ALA A 46 24.25 -4.52 -10.52
N MET A 47 22.95 -4.67 -10.29
CA MET A 47 22.02 -5.31 -11.24
C MET A 47 21.51 -4.33 -12.29
N SER A 48 21.28 -4.83 -13.50
CA SER A 48 20.58 -4.07 -14.55
C SER A 48 19.07 -3.94 -14.25
N PRO A 49 18.34 -3.04 -14.92
CA PRO A 49 16.89 -2.92 -14.76
C PRO A 49 16.14 -4.24 -15.01
N ASP A 50 16.53 -5.00 -16.04
CA ASP A 50 15.93 -6.30 -16.39
C ASP A 50 16.24 -7.39 -15.36
N GLU A 51 17.37 -7.28 -14.67
CA GLU A 51 17.73 -8.16 -13.57
C GLU A 51 16.94 -7.83 -12.31
N LEU A 52 16.85 -6.54 -11.96
CA LEU A 52 16.02 -6.06 -10.84
C LEU A 52 14.55 -6.45 -11.00
N ALA A 53 14.04 -6.45 -12.23
CA ALA A 53 12.67 -6.89 -12.53
C ALA A 53 12.36 -8.34 -12.16
N LYS A 54 13.38 -9.16 -11.91
CA LYS A 54 13.26 -10.56 -11.49
C LYS A 54 13.46 -10.75 -9.98
N VAL A 55 13.80 -9.69 -9.26
CA VAL A 55 14.03 -9.73 -7.81
C VAL A 55 12.70 -9.58 -7.07
N ASP A 56 12.48 -10.43 -6.06
CA ASP A 56 11.34 -10.29 -5.17
C ASP A 56 11.40 -8.95 -4.42
N ILE A 57 10.31 -8.17 -4.48
CA ILE A 57 10.23 -6.85 -3.83
C ILE A 57 10.43 -6.94 -2.31
N ALA A 58 9.98 -8.01 -1.66
CA ALA A 58 10.20 -8.22 -0.24
C ALA A 58 11.68 -8.48 0.05
N LEU A 59 12.37 -9.28 -0.77
CA LEU A 59 13.82 -9.49 -0.65
C LEU A 59 14.56 -8.15 -0.84
N MET A 60 14.18 -7.38 -1.85
CA MET A 60 14.75 -6.07 -2.13
C MET A 60 14.60 -5.11 -0.94
N ASN A 61 13.40 -5.04 -0.35
CA ASN A 61 13.11 -4.22 0.84
C ASN A 61 13.94 -4.66 2.05
N LEU A 62 14.00 -5.97 2.33
CA LEU A 62 14.73 -6.52 3.48
C LEU A 62 16.24 -6.36 3.35
N LEU A 63 16.80 -6.48 2.15
CA LEU A 63 18.22 -6.22 1.90
C LEU A 63 18.59 -4.75 2.13
N CYS A 64 17.69 -3.81 1.83
CA CYS A 64 17.84 -2.40 2.16
C CYS A 64 17.67 -2.11 3.66
N ALA A 65 16.90 -2.91 4.39
CA ALA A 65 16.74 -2.79 5.85
C ALA A 65 17.95 -3.33 6.64
N LYS A 66 18.64 -4.35 6.10
CA LYS A 66 19.71 -5.07 6.79
C LYS A 66 20.80 -4.13 7.33
N GLY A 67 21.13 -4.29 8.62
CA GLY A 67 22.17 -3.49 9.30
C GLY A 67 21.72 -2.08 9.71
N LEU A 68 20.43 -1.77 9.66
CA LEU A 68 19.85 -0.60 10.31
C LEU A 68 19.46 -0.90 11.76
N PRO A 69 19.36 0.13 12.63
CA PRO A 69 18.77 -0.03 13.96
C PRO A 69 17.36 -0.63 13.90
N GLY A 70 17.09 -1.66 14.71
CA GLY A 70 15.84 -2.43 14.68
C GLY A 70 15.80 -3.55 13.63
N ALA A 71 16.92 -3.83 12.95
CA ALA A 71 17.08 -4.91 11.98
C ALA A 71 18.31 -5.80 12.28
N GLU A 72 18.75 -5.85 13.54
CA GLU A 72 19.93 -6.60 13.99
C GLU A 72 19.74 -8.11 13.84
N ASP A 73 18.57 -8.62 14.20
CA ASP A 73 18.20 -10.05 14.17
C ASP A 73 17.42 -10.42 12.90
N LEU A 74 17.63 -9.69 11.80
CA LEU A 74 16.83 -9.84 10.58
C LEU A 74 17.06 -11.19 9.88
N ASP A 75 16.15 -12.14 10.07
CA ASP A 75 16.09 -13.39 9.29
C ASP A 75 15.25 -13.22 8.03
N ILE A 76 15.93 -12.79 6.95
CA ILE A 76 15.31 -12.59 5.63
C ILE A 76 14.64 -13.88 5.12
N ARG A 77 15.24 -15.06 5.33
CA ARG A 77 14.69 -16.31 4.81
C ARG A 77 13.39 -16.68 5.51
N ALA A 78 13.36 -16.55 6.84
CA ALA A 78 12.16 -16.80 7.62
C ALA A 78 11.04 -15.82 7.26
N ILE A 79 11.36 -14.53 7.07
CA ILE A 79 10.37 -13.52 6.68
C ILE A 79 9.78 -13.82 5.30
N LEU A 80 10.62 -14.12 4.30
CA LEU A 80 10.13 -14.47 2.96
C LEU A 80 9.22 -15.71 2.98
N LYS A 81 9.59 -16.73 3.75
CA LYS A 81 8.76 -17.92 3.95
C LYS A 81 7.40 -17.57 4.58
N GLN A 82 7.39 -16.67 5.57
CA GLN A 82 6.15 -16.23 6.22
C GLN A 82 5.23 -15.50 5.22
N ILE A 83 5.78 -14.65 4.34
CA ILE A 83 5.01 -13.96 3.30
C ILE A 83 4.47 -14.98 2.27
N ASP A 84 5.24 -16.00 1.91
CA ASP A 84 4.76 -17.09 1.04
C ASP A 84 3.60 -17.87 1.68
N GLU A 85 3.67 -18.13 2.99
CA GLU A 85 2.58 -18.76 3.75
C GLU A 85 1.34 -17.87 3.82
N TRP A 86 1.50 -16.56 4.02
CA TRP A 86 0.40 -15.61 4.01
C TRP A 86 -0.29 -15.53 2.65
N ALA A 87 0.48 -15.46 1.57
CA ALA A 87 -0.06 -15.48 0.20
C ALA A 87 -0.89 -16.74 -0.07
N LYS A 88 -0.49 -17.91 0.44
CA LYS A 88 -1.27 -19.15 0.29
C LYS A 88 -2.62 -19.14 1.02
N ARG A 89 -2.82 -18.27 2.01
CA ARG A 89 -4.09 -18.17 2.75
C ARG A 89 -5.14 -17.31 2.06
N CYS A 90 -4.76 -16.45 1.11
CA CYS A 90 -5.69 -15.55 0.43
C CYS A 90 -6.65 -16.22 -0.58
N PRO A 91 -6.22 -17.18 -1.43
CA PRO A 91 -7.07 -17.68 -2.52
C PRO A 91 -8.44 -18.24 -2.09
N PRO A 92 -8.56 -19.08 -1.04
CA PRO A 92 -9.88 -19.60 -0.63
C PRO A 92 -10.89 -18.49 -0.30
N GLU A 93 -10.41 -17.44 0.35
CA GLU A 93 -11.21 -16.27 0.76
C GLU A 93 -11.60 -15.40 -0.42
N ILE A 94 -10.70 -15.24 -1.40
CA ILE A 94 -10.94 -14.50 -2.63
C ILE A 94 -11.95 -15.24 -3.51
N GLU A 95 -11.70 -16.51 -3.80
CA GLU A 95 -12.48 -17.32 -4.75
C GLU A 95 -13.94 -17.46 -4.32
N ARG A 96 -14.20 -17.69 -3.02
CA ARG A 96 -15.56 -17.82 -2.49
C ARG A 96 -16.40 -16.55 -2.60
N HIS A 97 -15.77 -15.41 -2.88
CA HIS A 97 -16.42 -14.10 -2.87
C HIS A 97 -16.28 -13.31 -4.17
N LEU A 98 -15.69 -13.88 -5.23
CA LEU A 98 -15.61 -13.20 -6.54
C LEU A 98 -16.98 -12.78 -7.07
N TYR A 99 -18.06 -13.49 -6.70
CA TYR A 99 -19.45 -13.13 -7.04
C TYR A 99 -19.84 -11.71 -6.61
N ARG A 100 -19.16 -11.12 -5.61
CA ARG A 100 -19.41 -9.76 -5.13
C ARG A 100 -19.12 -8.69 -6.18
N ALA A 101 -18.33 -9.01 -7.21
CA ALA A 101 -18.12 -8.09 -8.31
C ALA A 101 -19.42 -7.83 -9.09
N GLN A 102 -20.32 -8.81 -9.20
CA GLN A 102 -21.55 -8.70 -9.99
C GLN A 102 -22.83 -8.67 -9.16
N ASP A 103 -22.76 -9.03 -7.88
CA ASP A 103 -23.90 -8.99 -6.97
C ASP A 103 -24.33 -7.53 -6.71
N PRO A 104 -25.60 -7.15 -6.97
CA PRO A 104 -26.08 -5.78 -6.82
C PRO A 104 -25.89 -5.18 -5.42
N ARG A 105 -25.69 -6.00 -4.38
CA ARG A 105 -25.41 -5.54 -3.01
C ARG A 105 -24.00 -4.96 -2.85
N TYR A 106 -23.07 -5.33 -3.72
CA TYR A 106 -21.64 -5.02 -3.60
C TYR A 106 -21.04 -4.42 -4.88
N ALA A 107 -21.69 -4.59 -6.03
CA ALA A 107 -21.15 -4.23 -7.33
C ALA A 107 -20.69 -2.76 -7.41
N ASP A 108 -21.39 -1.83 -6.77
CA ASP A 108 -21.01 -0.41 -6.74
C ASP A 108 -19.70 -0.16 -5.98
N LEU A 109 -19.46 -0.88 -4.87
CA LEU A 109 -18.21 -0.78 -4.09
C LEU A 109 -17.00 -1.21 -4.94
N PHE A 110 -17.19 -2.25 -5.76
CA PHE A 110 -16.14 -2.81 -6.60
C PHE A 110 -16.19 -2.31 -8.04
N GLN A 111 -17.14 -1.44 -8.39
CA GLN A 111 -17.39 -0.96 -9.75
C GLN A 111 -17.44 -2.09 -10.78
N GLY A 112 -18.03 -3.23 -10.43
CA GLY A 112 -18.07 -4.41 -11.30
C GLY A 112 -16.75 -5.19 -11.43
N SER A 113 -15.66 -4.75 -10.78
CA SER A 113 -14.32 -5.29 -10.96
C SER A 113 -14.00 -6.45 -10.01
N GLU A 114 -13.75 -7.63 -10.59
CA GLU A 114 -13.20 -8.76 -9.83
C GLU A 114 -11.80 -8.47 -9.27
N ASN A 115 -11.00 -7.64 -9.93
CA ASN A 115 -9.66 -7.30 -9.46
C ASN A 115 -9.71 -6.46 -8.18
N ARG A 116 -10.70 -5.56 -8.06
CA ARG A 116 -10.97 -4.86 -6.80
C ARG A 116 -11.43 -5.82 -5.70
N VAL A 117 -12.25 -6.81 -6.02
CA VAL A 117 -12.62 -7.87 -5.05
C VAL A 117 -11.40 -8.68 -4.60
N ARG A 118 -10.52 -9.07 -5.53
CA ARG A 118 -9.26 -9.78 -5.23
C ARG A 118 -8.40 -9.01 -4.25
N ILE A 119 -8.16 -7.73 -4.52
CA ILE A 119 -7.35 -6.87 -3.65
C ILE A 119 -8.04 -6.64 -2.30
N TYR A 120 -9.35 -6.38 -2.30
CA TYR A 120 -10.10 -6.17 -1.08
C TYR A 120 -9.98 -7.35 -0.12
N LEU A 121 -10.22 -8.55 -0.61
CA LEU A 121 -10.16 -9.75 0.22
C LEU A 121 -8.73 -10.15 0.57
N MET A 122 -7.76 -9.92 -0.31
CA MET A 122 -6.35 -10.10 0.03
C MET A 122 -5.95 -9.20 1.22
N VAL A 123 -6.26 -7.91 1.16
CA VAL A 123 -5.95 -6.96 2.25
C VAL A 123 -6.74 -7.31 3.51
N GLN A 124 -8.01 -7.69 3.37
CA GLN A 124 -8.83 -8.13 4.50
C GLN A 124 -8.22 -9.34 5.23
N VAL A 125 -7.82 -10.39 4.50
CA VAL A 125 -7.14 -11.56 5.10
C VAL A 125 -5.84 -11.15 5.79
N LEU A 126 -5.05 -10.27 5.18
CA LEU A 126 -3.81 -9.80 5.79
C LEU A 126 -4.07 -9.03 7.10
N GLN A 127 -5.08 -8.17 7.12
CA GLN A 127 -5.38 -7.35 8.30
C GLN A 127 -6.12 -8.11 9.40
N GLU A 128 -7.22 -8.79 9.05
CA GLU A 128 -8.12 -9.41 10.01
C GLU A 128 -7.62 -10.79 10.49
N ASP A 129 -7.11 -11.62 9.58
CA ASP A 129 -6.72 -13.01 9.91
C ASP A 129 -5.24 -13.16 10.26
N LEU A 130 -4.40 -12.26 9.76
CA LEU A 130 -2.93 -12.34 9.87
C LEU A 130 -2.33 -11.21 10.70
N GLY A 131 -3.16 -10.27 11.16
CA GLY A 131 -2.79 -9.25 12.14
C GLY A 131 -1.91 -8.13 11.60
N VAL A 132 -1.83 -7.98 10.26
CA VAL A 132 -1.18 -6.83 9.62
C VAL A 132 -1.95 -5.58 10.00
N ARG A 133 -1.27 -4.60 10.57
CA ARG A 133 -1.89 -3.36 11.04
C ARG A 133 -0.93 -2.20 10.96
N TYR A 134 -1.49 -1.01 10.91
CA TYR A 134 -0.73 0.22 11.10
C TYR A 134 -0.22 0.28 12.55
N ASN A 135 0.97 0.82 12.75
CA ASN A 135 1.54 1.09 14.07
C ASN A 135 0.83 2.32 14.67
N PRO A 136 -0.04 2.16 15.68
CA PRO A 136 -0.83 3.27 16.23
C PRO A 136 0.04 4.39 16.79
N ASP A 137 1.25 4.06 17.28
CA ASP A 137 2.19 5.03 17.86
C ASP A 137 2.86 5.92 16.79
N ARG A 138 2.63 5.64 15.51
CA ARG A 138 3.27 6.34 14.37
C ARG A 138 2.32 7.16 13.53
N ILE A 139 1.02 7.14 13.83
CA ILE A 139 0.00 7.87 13.05
C ILE A 139 0.28 9.39 13.08
N TYR A 140 0.63 9.93 14.25
CA TYR A 140 0.87 11.36 14.44
C TYR A 140 2.31 11.69 14.85
N THR A 141 3.08 10.67 15.20
CA THR A 141 4.46 10.77 15.70
C THR A 141 5.36 9.80 14.93
N PRO A 142 5.63 10.08 13.64
CA PRO A 142 6.52 9.23 12.86
C PRO A 142 7.90 9.18 13.52
N ASP A 143 8.44 7.97 13.64
CA ASP A 143 9.80 7.73 14.13
C ASP A 143 10.59 7.02 13.04
N PHE A 144 11.60 7.71 12.53
CA PHE A 144 12.45 7.17 11.48
C PHE A 144 13.69 6.47 12.05
N ARG A 145 13.91 6.49 13.36
CA ARG A 145 15.12 5.90 13.96
C ARG A 145 15.07 4.39 14.01
N ASP A 146 13.88 3.80 13.97
CA ASP A 146 13.68 2.36 14.02
C ASP A 146 13.27 1.83 12.64
N ALA A 147 14.08 0.95 12.06
CA ALA A 147 13.81 0.39 10.74
C ALA A 147 12.49 -0.41 10.69
N ARG A 148 11.97 -0.87 11.83
CA ARG A 148 10.68 -1.57 11.91
C ARG A 148 9.50 -0.68 11.50
N ASP A 149 9.63 0.64 11.64
CA ASP A 149 8.58 1.58 11.21
C ASP A 149 8.64 1.90 9.72
N MET A 150 9.74 1.56 9.03
CA MET A 150 9.96 1.89 7.62
C MET A 150 9.98 0.68 6.68
N PHE A 151 10.29 -0.52 7.19
CA PHE A 151 10.49 -1.73 6.40
C PHE A 151 9.54 -2.86 6.82
N ILE A 152 9.32 -3.82 5.93
CA ILE A 152 8.26 -4.84 6.10
C ILE A 152 8.49 -5.76 7.31
N HIS A 153 9.72 -5.88 7.80
CA HIS A 153 10.04 -6.74 8.94
C HIS A 153 9.44 -6.23 10.26
N GLY A 154 9.06 -4.95 10.37
CA GLY A 154 8.34 -4.47 11.53
C GLY A 154 6.99 -5.14 11.76
N MET A 155 6.35 -5.63 10.69
CA MET A 155 5.08 -6.34 10.74
C MET A 155 5.23 -7.85 10.95
N LEU A 156 6.45 -8.39 10.93
CA LEU A 156 6.72 -9.82 10.75
C LEU A 156 7.89 -10.29 11.61
N PRO A 157 7.70 -11.13 12.64
CA PRO A 157 6.47 -11.50 13.37
C PRO A 157 6.11 -10.53 14.51
N GLY A 158 6.67 -9.31 14.48
CA GLY A 158 6.60 -8.35 15.58
C GLY A 158 5.22 -7.72 15.78
N ALA A 159 4.95 -7.31 17.02
CA ALA A 159 3.74 -6.56 17.37
C ALA A 159 3.78 -5.06 16.99
N ASN A 160 4.89 -4.60 16.39
CA ASN A 160 5.12 -3.19 16.05
C ASN A 160 4.06 -2.66 15.08
N GLY A 161 3.73 -3.46 14.05
CA GLY A 161 2.92 -2.99 12.93
C GLY A 161 3.76 -2.25 11.89
N GLY A 162 3.10 -1.76 10.85
CA GLY A 162 3.72 -1.04 9.75
C GLY A 162 3.28 0.42 9.66
N THR A 163 3.76 1.13 8.65
CA THR A 163 3.33 2.50 8.35
C THR A 163 2.98 2.61 6.87
N CYS A 164 2.70 3.82 6.39
CA CYS A 164 2.57 4.07 4.96
C CYS A 164 3.84 3.69 4.18
N ALA A 165 5.03 3.69 4.80
CA ALA A 165 6.27 3.29 4.13
C ALA A 165 6.39 1.77 3.92
N SER A 166 5.79 0.94 4.79
CA SER A 166 6.01 -0.51 4.78
C SER A 166 4.79 -1.35 4.41
N MET A 167 3.57 -0.93 4.78
CA MET A 167 2.36 -1.70 4.49
C MET A 167 2.10 -1.89 2.98
N PRO A 168 2.21 -0.85 2.12
CA PRO A 168 2.09 -1.03 0.67
C PRO A 168 3.12 -2.01 0.09
N VAL A 169 4.33 -2.04 0.65
CA VAL A 169 5.39 -2.97 0.21
C VAL A 169 4.98 -4.41 0.51
N LEU A 170 4.47 -4.67 1.70
CA LEU A 170 3.96 -5.99 2.08
C LEU A 170 2.77 -6.42 1.22
N TYR A 171 1.80 -5.53 0.98
CA TYR A 171 0.67 -5.83 0.11
C TYR A 171 1.11 -6.13 -1.32
N THR A 172 2.06 -5.35 -1.85
CA THR A 172 2.64 -5.60 -3.17
C THR A 172 3.36 -6.94 -3.22
N ALA A 173 4.11 -7.29 -2.16
CA ALA A 173 4.82 -8.57 -2.07
C ALA A 173 3.86 -9.78 -2.08
N VAL A 174 2.75 -9.70 -1.36
CA VAL A 174 1.70 -10.75 -1.33
C VAL A 174 0.94 -10.78 -2.65
N ALA A 175 0.53 -9.63 -3.18
CA ALA A 175 -0.18 -9.53 -4.46
C ALA A 175 0.62 -10.13 -5.61
N ARG A 176 1.93 -9.86 -5.69
CA ARG A 176 2.80 -10.42 -6.74
C ARG A 176 2.96 -11.94 -6.62
N ARG A 177 2.94 -12.51 -5.41
CA ARG A 177 2.91 -13.97 -5.20
C ARG A 177 1.61 -14.60 -5.69
N LEU A 178 0.51 -13.86 -5.65
CA LEU A 178 -0.79 -14.25 -6.21
C LEU A 178 -0.87 -14.03 -7.73
N GLY A 179 0.19 -13.51 -8.36
CA GLY A 179 0.23 -13.21 -9.79
C GLY A 179 -0.46 -11.89 -10.17
N TYR A 180 -0.72 -11.00 -9.20
CA TYR A 180 -1.38 -9.73 -9.46
C TYR A 180 -0.37 -8.64 -9.87
N PRO A 181 -0.70 -7.78 -10.84
CA PRO A 181 0.18 -6.75 -11.38
C PRO A 181 0.16 -5.49 -10.51
N VAL A 182 0.41 -5.66 -9.21
CA VAL A 182 0.45 -4.56 -8.25
C VAL A 182 1.82 -3.88 -8.28
N LYS A 183 1.80 -2.56 -8.32
CA LYS A 183 2.94 -1.64 -8.34
C LYS A 183 2.90 -0.73 -7.13
N LEU A 184 4.06 -0.30 -6.65
CA LEU A 184 4.14 0.81 -5.71
C LEU A 184 3.93 2.15 -6.44
N VAL A 185 3.35 3.11 -5.74
CA VAL A 185 3.16 4.49 -6.20
C VAL A 185 3.42 5.43 -5.04
N GLN A 186 4.00 6.58 -5.34
CA GLN A 186 4.27 7.62 -4.35
C GLN A 186 3.39 8.85 -4.60
N ALA A 187 2.78 9.35 -3.53
CA ALA A 187 2.32 10.73 -3.40
C ALA A 187 3.31 11.49 -2.49
N ARG A 188 3.08 12.79 -2.24
CA ARG A 188 4.01 13.54 -1.39
C ARG A 188 4.00 12.98 0.03
N GLU A 189 5.16 12.48 0.47
CA GLU A 189 5.37 11.85 1.79
C GLU A 189 4.43 10.67 2.09
N HIS A 190 4.01 9.96 1.04
CA HIS A 190 3.10 8.84 1.17
C HIS A 190 3.33 7.81 0.10
N LEU A 191 3.30 6.55 0.48
CA LEU A 191 3.44 5.42 -0.42
C LEU A 191 2.12 4.62 -0.38
N PHE A 192 1.69 4.14 -1.53
CA PHE A 192 0.49 3.32 -1.68
C PHE A 192 0.67 2.31 -2.83
N CYS A 193 -0.32 1.44 -3.02
CA CYS A 193 -0.29 0.40 -4.05
C CYS A 193 -1.16 0.80 -5.25
N ARG A 194 -0.92 0.20 -6.41
CA ARG A 194 -1.79 0.34 -7.58
C ARG A 194 -1.85 -0.97 -8.34
N TRP A 195 -3.05 -1.41 -8.69
CA TRP A 195 -3.22 -2.40 -9.74
C TRP A 195 -2.97 -1.73 -11.09
N ASP A 196 -2.08 -2.28 -11.91
CA ASP A 196 -1.77 -1.72 -13.23
C ASP A 196 -1.36 -2.86 -14.19
N ASP A 197 -2.33 -3.36 -14.96
CA ASP A 197 -2.14 -4.45 -15.92
C ASP A 197 -2.20 -4.00 -17.39
N GLY A 198 -2.28 -2.69 -17.62
CA GLY A 198 -2.45 -2.07 -18.93
C GLY A 198 -3.90 -2.03 -19.44
N GLN A 199 -4.85 -2.70 -18.77
CA GLN A 199 -6.29 -2.69 -19.09
C GLN A 199 -7.09 -2.03 -17.96
N GLU A 200 -6.83 -2.44 -16.73
CA GLU A 200 -7.40 -1.85 -15.52
C GLU A 200 -6.30 -1.18 -14.70
N ARG A 201 -6.62 0.02 -14.20
CA ARG A 201 -5.73 0.81 -13.34
C ARG A 201 -6.52 1.41 -12.19
N PHE A 202 -6.19 1.05 -10.95
CA PHE A 202 -6.78 1.65 -9.75
C PHE A 202 -5.81 1.67 -8.58
N ASN A 203 -5.87 2.72 -7.77
CA ASN A 203 -5.04 2.84 -6.58
C ASN A 203 -5.64 2.03 -5.43
N ILE A 204 -4.77 1.60 -4.52
CA ILE A 204 -5.07 0.73 -3.40
C ILE A 204 -4.46 1.38 -2.16
N GLU A 205 -5.31 2.02 -1.36
CA GLU A 205 -4.95 2.60 -0.08
C GLU A 205 -5.35 1.65 1.04
N GLY A 206 -4.36 1.06 1.71
CA GLY A 206 -4.58 0.07 2.78
C GLY A 206 -3.76 0.34 4.04
N ALA A 207 -3.17 1.53 4.16
CA ALA A 207 -2.46 2.01 5.34
C ALA A 207 -3.33 2.95 6.20
N GLY A 208 -4.61 3.13 5.87
CA GLY A 208 -5.59 3.89 6.65
C GLY A 208 -6.59 2.99 7.39
N GLU A 209 -7.76 3.54 7.73
CA GLU A 209 -8.89 2.77 8.24
C GLU A 209 -9.50 1.92 7.10
N GLY A 210 -9.10 0.64 7.05
CA GLY A 210 -9.57 -0.30 6.03
C GLY A 210 -8.92 -0.09 4.66
N LEU A 211 -9.66 -0.46 3.60
CA LEU A 211 -9.21 -0.37 2.22
C LEU A 211 -10.04 0.63 1.42
N SER A 212 -9.37 1.53 0.70
CA SER A 212 -9.98 2.49 -0.22
C SER A 212 -9.34 2.46 -1.62
N PHE A 213 -10.13 2.80 -2.64
CA PHE A 213 -9.70 2.85 -4.04
C PHE A 213 -9.76 4.29 -4.59
N TYR A 214 -9.09 5.23 -3.93
CA TYR A 214 -9.13 6.64 -4.32
C TYR A 214 -8.47 6.88 -5.70
N PRO A 215 -9.05 7.72 -6.57
CA PRO A 215 -8.42 8.04 -7.85
C PRO A 215 -7.20 8.95 -7.66
N ASP A 216 -6.41 9.19 -8.71
CA ASP A 216 -5.17 9.98 -8.63
C ASP A 216 -5.44 11.40 -8.11
N GLU A 217 -6.58 11.99 -8.48
CA GLU A 217 -7.03 13.33 -8.07
C GLU A 217 -7.11 13.50 -6.55
N HIS A 218 -7.41 12.43 -5.81
CA HIS A 218 -7.41 12.46 -4.34
C HIS A 218 -6.03 12.85 -3.79
N TYR A 219 -4.97 12.33 -4.41
CA TYR A 219 -3.60 12.53 -3.96
C TYR A 219 -2.98 13.86 -4.43
N HIS A 220 -3.72 14.67 -5.19
CA HIS A 220 -3.28 16.01 -5.54
C HIS A 220 -3.26 16.95 -4.32
N THR A 221 -4.07 16.65 -3.31
CA THR A 221 -4.19 17.44 -2.08
C THR A 221 -3.82 16.66 -0.83
N TRP A 222 -4.07 15.34 -0.81
CA TRP A 222 -3.80 14.48 0.32
C TRP A 222 -2.60 13.53 0.08
N PRO A 223 -1.77 13.24 1.09
CA PRO A 223 -1.76 13.86 2.41
C PRO A 223 -1.11 15.25 2.40
N LYS A 224 -0.35 15.57 1.35
CA LYS A 224 0.21 16.89 1.11
C LYS A 224 0.00 17.30 -0.35
N PRO A 225 -0.24 18.60 -0.63
CA PRO A 225 -0.45 19.06 -2.00
C PRO A 225 0.74 18.78 -2.93
N LEU A 226 0.43 18.35 -4.15
CA LEU A 226 1.39 18.26 -5.25
C LEU A 226 1.40 19.57 -6.03
N SER A 227 2.60 20.13 -6.24
CA SER A 227 2.80 21.28 -7.11
C SER A 227 2.77 20.86 -8.59
N GLN A 228 2.67 21.84 -9.49
CA GLN A 228 2.78 21.57 -10.94
C GLN A 228 4.15 20.96 -11.31
N ALA A 229 5.21 21.36 -10.61
CA ALA A 229 6.54 20.77 -10.81
C ALA A 229 6.59 19.30 -10.36
N ASP A 230 5.88 18.95 -9.30
CA ASP A 230 5.78 17.55 -8.83
C ASP A 230 5.08 16.68 -9.86
N LEU A 231 3.94 17.14 -10.39
CA LEU A 231 3.20 16.43 -11.43
C LEU A 231 4.03 16.28 -12.71
N ALA A 232 4.77 17.33 -13.09
CA ALA A 232 5.64 17.31 -14.26
C ALA A 232 6.90 16.43 -14.09
N SER A 233 7.29 16.09 -12.86
CA SER A 233 8.48 15.25 -12.60
C SER A 233 8.33 13.82 -13.14
N GLY A 234 7.10 13.32 -13.24
CA GLY A 234 6.79 11.93 -13.56
C GLY A 234 7.13 10.93 -12.44
N VAL A 235 7.48 11.40 -11.24
CA VAL A 235 7.75 10.57 -10.06
C VAL A 235 6.46 10.27 -9.29
N PHE A 236 5.68 11.30 -8.99
CA PHE A 236 4.45 11.16 -8.22
C PHE A 236 3.30 10.63 -9.07
N LEU A 237 2.44 9.82 -8.44
CA LEU A 237 1.26 9.20 -9.06
C LEU A 237 1.57 8.32 -10.28
N THR A 238 2.83 7.92 -10.46
CA THR A 238 3.29 6.99 -11.49
C THR A 238 3.59 5.62 -10.88
N SER A 239 3.21 4.56 -11.59
CA SER A 239 3.54 3.18 -11.20
C SER A 239 5.05 2.97 -11.23
N MET A 240 5.64 2.58 -10.10
CA MET A 240 7.09 2.41 -9.99
C MET A 240 7.57 1.19 -10.79
N THR A 241 8.73 1.36 -11.41
CA THR A 241 9.58 0.27 -11.91
C THR A 241 10.35 -0.37 -10.74
N PRO A 242 10.85 -1.62 -10.89
CA PRO A 242 11.69 -2.27 -9.87
C PRO A 242 12.92 -1.44 -9.47
N GLN A 243 13.51 -0.69 -10.41
CA GLN A 243 14.60 0.25 -10.11
C GLN A 243 14.14 1.41 -9.21
N GLN A 244 12.95 1.94 -9.45
CA GLN A 244 12.36 2.99 -8.62
C GLN A 244 11.94 2.48 -7.24
N GLU A 245 11.48 1.23 -7.14
CA GLU A 245 11.23 0.57 -5.86
C GLU A 245 12.53 0.45 -5.03
N LEU A 246 13.64 0.03 -5.66
CA LEU A 246 14.96 0.04 -5.02
C LEU A 246 15.38 1.44 -4.59
N ALA A 247 15.17 2.44 -5.45
CA ALA A 247 15.46 3.84 -5.13
C ALA A 247 14.67 4.30 -3.89
N ASN A 248 13.39 3.95 -3.79
CA ASN A 248 12.55 4.27 -2.63
C ASN A 248 13.09 3.58 -1.36
N PHE A 249 13.45 2.30 -1.41
CA PHE A 249 13.98 1.59 -0.23
C PHE A 249 15.34 2.12 0.23
N LEU A 250 16.17 2.61 -0.70
CA LEU A 250 17.42 3.30 -0.36
C LEU A 250 17.18 4.69 0.23
N HIS A 251 16.13 5.39 -0.22
CA HIS A 251 15.68 6.63 0.42
C HIS A 251 15.28 6.35 1.89
N ASP A 252 14.48 5.31 2.12
CA ASP A 252 14.06 4.91 3.47
C ASP A 252 15.26 4.53 4.36
N ARG A 253 16.22 3.79 3.80
CA ARG A 253 17.49 3.46 4.46
C ARG A 253 18.25 4.73 4.87
N GLY A 254 18.38 5.68 3.94
CA GLY A 254 19.05 6.96 4.18
C GLY A 254 18.38 7.78 5.28
N THR A 255 17.05 7.81 5.28
CA THR A 255 16.24 8.50 6.29
C THR A 255 16.45 7.89 7.68
N CYS A 256 16.47 6.56 7.78
CA CYS A 256 16.74 5.89 9.05
C CYS A 256 18.15 6.15 9.58
N LEU A 257 19.17 6.06 8.72
CA LEU A 257 20.55 6.36 9.08
C LEU A 257 20.73 7.82 9.53
N HIS A 258 20.11 8.76 8.80
CA HIS A 258 20.15 10.17 9.13
C HIS A 258 19.50 10.45 10.50
N ALA A 259 18.34 9.86 10.78
CA ALA A 259 17.65 10.01 12.05
C ALA A 259 18.46 9.49 13.25
N ASN A 260 19.35 8.52 13.02
CA ASN A 260 20.28 7.97 14.02
C ASN A 260 21.64 8.67 14.06
N GLY A 261 21.86 9.72 13.25
CA GLY A 261 23.14 10.44 13.20
C GLY A 261 24.25 9.74 12.40
N ASN A 262 23.95 8.63 11.70
CA ASN A 262 24.89 7.93 10.82
C ASN A 262 24.99 8.66 9.47
N LEU A 263 25.56 9.86 9.50
CA LEU A 263 25.48 10.81 8.37
C LEU A 263 26.25 10.35 7.13
N VAL A 264 27.34 9.59 7.29
CA VAL A 264 28.17 9.13 6.16
C VAL A 264 27.40 8.11 5.33
N GLU A 265 26.87 7.08 5.98
CA GLU A 265 26.08 6.03 5.34
C GLU A 265 24.76 6.57 4.81
N ALA A 266 24.14 7.54 5.50
CA ALA A 266 22.94 8.21 5.02
C ALA A 266 23.17 8.94 3.69
N ARG A 267 24.30 9.66 3.55
CA ARG A 267 24.68 10.31 2.28
C ARG A 267 24.83 9.31 1.15
N VAL A 268 25.48 8.18 1.41
CA VAL A 268 25.65 7.11 0.41
C VAL A 268 24.29 6.57 -0.03
N ALA A 269 23.40 6.26 0.93
CA ALA A 269 22.07 5.75 0.61
C ALA A 269 21.24 6.74 -0.21
N PHE A 270 21.23 8.03 0.15
CA PHE A 270 20.52 9.04 -0.63
C PHE A 270 21.16 9.29 -2.01
N ALA A 271 22.48 9.26 -2.13
CA ALA A 271 23.17 9.40 -3.41
C ALA A 271 22.85 8.24 -4.35
N GLU A 272 22.85 7.00 -3.86
CA GLU A 272 22.48 5.82 -4.64
C GLU A 272 20.99 5.84 -5.02
N SER A 273 20.11 6.23 -4.10
CA SER A 273 18.68 6.44 -4.40
C SER A 273 18.49 7.46 -5.53
N LEU A 274 19.16 8.61 -5.45
CA LEU A 274 19.06 9.65 -6.46
C LEU A 274 19.71 9.24 -7.79
N ARG A 275 20.77 8.43 -7.78
CA ARG A 275 21.35 7.85 -9.00
C ARG A 275 20.35 6.98 -9.73
N LEU A 276 19.53 6.21 -9.00
CA LEU A 276 18.52 5.32 -9.58
C LEU A 276 17.24 6.07 -10.02
N GLU A 277 16.83 7.13 -9.32
CA GLU A 277 15.72 8.01 -9.74
C GLU A 277 16.14 9.49 -9.65
N PRO A 278 16.81 10.02 -10.69
CA PRO A 278 17.36 11.39 -10.67
C PRO A 278 16.33 12.51 -10.55
N ARG A 279 15.06 12.22 -10.84
CA ARG A 279 13.96 13.20 -10.76
C ARG A 279 13.32 13.25 -9.38
N SER A 280 13.76 12.44 -8.42
CA SER A 280 13.22 12.41 -7.07
C SER A 280 13.62 13.67 -6.28
N ALA A 281 12.73 14.67 -6.29
CA ALA A 281 12.91 15.91 -5.53
C ALA A 281 13.07 15.64 -4.02
N ASN A 282 12.30 14.70 -3.46
CA ASN A 282 12.38 14.33 -2.05
C ASN A 282 13.78 13.81 -1.68
N THR A 283 14.35 12.92 -2.48
CA THR A 283 15.69 12.37 -2.25
C THR A 283 16.77 13.42 -2.46
N PHE A 284 16.62 14.26 -3.48
CA PHE A 284 17.55 15.37 -3.69
C PHE A 284 17.58 16.33 -2.50
N THR A 285 16.41 16.73 -1.97
CA THR A 285 16.33 17.55 -0.76
C THR A 285 16.94 16.85 0.46
N ALA A 286 16.64 15.56 0.67
CA ALA A 286 17.22 14.78 1.77
C ALA A 286 18.76 14.73 1.70
N LEU A 287 19.31 14.53 0.50
CA LEU A 287 20.76 14.53 0.25
C LEU A 287 21.40 15.89 0.60
N LEU A 288 20.79 16.99 0.17
CA LEU A 288 21.28 18.34 0.51
C LEU A 288 21.30 18.59 2.02
N VAL A 289 20.25 18.16 2.72
CA VAL A 289 20.12 18.29 4.18
C VAL A 289 21.23 17.52 4.89
N VAL A 290 21.45 16.24 4.55
CA VAL A 290 22.47 15.41 5.24
C VAL A 290 23.91 15.84 4.91
N CYS A 291 24.12 16.50 3.77
CA CYS A 291 25.39 17.14 3.41
C CYS A 291 25.63 18.47 4.13
N GLY A 292 24.67 18.96 4.91
CA GLY A 292 24.79 20.21 5.66
C GLY A 292 24.70 21.46 4.79
N VAL A 293 24.17 21.36 3.57
CA VAL A 293 23.99 22.51 2.66
C VAL A 293 22.91 23.41 3.24
N ARG A 294 23.33 24.49 3.93
CA ARG A 294 22.43 25.53 4.44
C ARG A 294 22.04 26.45 3.28
N GLY A 295 20.75 26.49 2.92
CA GLY A 295 20.22 27.43 1.92
C GLY A 295 19.30 26.84 0.85
N GLY A 296 19.08 25.52 0.82
CA GLY A 296 17.96 24.95 0.05
C GLY A 296 16.60 25.31 0.68
N PRO A 297 15.49 25.35 -0.09
CA PRO A 297 14.18 25.69 0.45
C PRO A 297 13.84 24.78 1.63
N ARG A 298 13.89 25.36 2.83
CA ARG A 298 13.48 24.71 4.07
C ARG A 298 11.96 24.61 4.04
N HIS A 299 11.42 23.48 3.59
CA HIS A 299 10.03 23.14 3.87
C HIS A 299 9.91 22.71 5.34
N HIS A 300 9.97 23.67 6.27
CA HIS A 300 9.33 23.49 7.57
C HIS A 300 7.82 23.55 7.30
N TYR A 301 7.22 22.43 6.91
CA TYR A 301 5.78 22.36 6.72
C TYR A 301 5.17 21.67 7.94
N ALA A 302 4.82 22.47 8.95
CA ALA A 302 3.73 22.11 9.84
C ALA A 302 2.47 21.92 8.97
N ASN A 303 1.60 20.98 9.32
CA ASN A 303 0.37 20.72 8.57
C ASN A 303 -0.84 21.21 9.38
N PRO A 304 -1.24 22.48 9.24
CA PRO A 304 -2.40 23.04 9.92
C PRO A 304 -3.69 22.27 9.64
N ALA A 305 -3.81 21.58 8.49
CA ALA A 305 -5.00 20.82 8.14
C ALA A 305 -5.05 19.46 8.87
N ALA A 306 -3.91 18.77 9.02
CA ALA A 306 -3.83 17.58 9.89
C ALA A 306 -4.03 17.95 11.36
N ASP A 307 -3.45 19.07 11.81
CA ASP A 307 -3.65 19.59 13.17
C ASP A 307 -5.12 20.01 13.41
N ALA A 308 -5.77 20.62 12.42
CA ALA A 308 -7.18 21.01 12.50
C ALA A 308 -8.12 19.81 12.47
N TRP A 309 -7.80 18.79 11.67
CA TRP A 309 -8.56 17.53 11.60
C TRP A 309 -8.46 16.73 12.91
N LEU A 310 -7.26 16.68 13.51
CA LEU A 310 -7.02 16.09 14.84
C LEU A 310 -7.80 16.79 15.96
N ARG A 311 -7.83 18.13 15.95
CA ARG A 311 -8.58 18.93 16.94
C ARG A 311 -10.09 18.73 16.84
N GLN A 312 -10.61 18.33 15.68
CA GLN A 312 -12.04 18.03 15.50
C GLN A 312 -12.43 16.64 16.04
N MET A 313 -11.47 15.72 16.22
CA MET A 313 -11.72 14.36 16.71
C MET A 313 -11.48 14.18 18.21
N MET A 314 -10.82 15.12 18.89
CA MET A 314 -10.68 15.09 20.34
C MET A 314 -11.86 15.81 21.02
N PRO A 315 -12.47 15.24 22.07
CA PRO A 315 -13.41 16.02 22.88
C PRO A 315 -12.66 17.23 23.48
N PRO A 316 -13.35 18.38 23.67
CA PRO A 316 -12.70 19.58 24.18
C PRO A 316 -12.04 19.29 25.54
N ASP A 317 -10.88 19.93 25.76
CA ASP A 317 -10.09 19.79 26.99
C ASP A 317 -10.98 19.87 28.24
N PRO A 318 -10.81 18.97 29.22
CA PRO A 318 -11.62 19.01 30.42
C PRO A 318 -11.40 20.35 31.13
N GLN A 319 -12.48 21.09 31.35
CA GLN A 319 -12.43 22.30 32.16
C GLN A 319 -11.87 21.94 33.55
N PRO A 320 -10.86 22.66 34.06
CA PRO A 320 -10.25 22.35 35.34
C PRO A 320 -11.30 22.51 36.45
N GLY A 321 -11.65 21.40 37.13
CA GLY A 321 -12.46 21.42 38.35
C GLY A 321 -13.61 20.41 38.47
N ARG A 322 -13.88 19.53 37.50
CA ARG A 322 -14.85 18.42 37.69
C ARG A 322 -14.14 17.08 37.92
N PRO A 323 -14.53 16.31 38.95
CA PRO A 323 -14.01 14.95 39.12
C PRO A 323 -14.42 14.08 37.94
N GLN A 324 -13.41 13.46 37.31
CA GLN A 324 -13.60 12.56 36.17
C GLN A 324 -14.26 11.27 36.64
N GLN A 325 -15.43 10.94 36.07
CA GLN A 325 -15.89 9.55 36.11
C GLN A 325 -15.09 8.75 35.08
N PRO A 326 -14.64 7.53 35.40
CA PRO A 326 -13.96 6.67 34.44
C PRO A 326 -14.84 6.49 33.20
N TRP A 327 -14.31 6.85 32.04
CA TRP A 327 -14.98 6.58 30.77
C TRP A 327 -15.14 5.06 30.61
N LYS A 328 -16.39 4.62 30.44
CA LYS A 328 -16.71 3.25 30.05
C LYS A 328 -17.05 3.25 28.57
N PRO A 329 -16.39 2.41 27.74
CA PRO A 329 -16.76 2.29 26.33
C PRO A 329 -18.23 1.83 26.21
N PRO A 330 -18.96 2.29 25.18
CA PRO A 330 -20.32 1.81 24.92
C PRO A 330 -20.28 0.31 24.63
N VAL A 331 -21.11 -0.46 25.35
CA VAL A 331 -21.29 -1.89 25.10
C VAL A 331 -22.10 -2.03 23.79
N PRO A 332 -21.63 -2.80 22.80
CA PRO A 332 -22.43 -3.08 21.61
C PRO A 332 -23.77 -3.71 21.99
N GLY A 333 -24.87 -3.15 21.49
CA GLY A 333 -26.18 -3.78 21.60
C GLY A 333 -26.17 -5.16 20.91
N PRO A 334 -27.07 -6.08 21.29
CA PRO A 334 -27.17 -7.39 20.66
C PRO A 334 -27.42 -7.26 19.14
N PRO A 335 -27.00 -8.24 18.33
CA PRO A 335 -27.06 -8.16 16.88
C PRO A 335 -28.50 -7.94 16.40
N GLY A 336 -28.75 -6.84 15.68
CA GLY A 336 -30.04 -6.59 15.02
C GLY A 336 -30.66 -5.20 15.22
N THR A 337 -30.09 -4.31 16.03
CA THR A 337 -30.56 -2.92 16.11
C THR A 337 -29.79 -2.01 15.15
N PRO A 338 -30.45 -1.21 14.29
CA PRO A 338 -29.77 -0.24 13.44
C PRO A 338 -28.98 0.75 14.28
N ASN A 339 -27.72 0.97 13.92
CA ASN A 339 -26.92 2.03 14.53
C ASN A 339 -27.55 3.39 14.17
N PRO A 340 -27.68 4.34 15.12
CA PRO A 340 -28.21 5.66 14.81
C PRO A 340 -27.29 6.35 13.81
N GLN A 341 -27.86 6.80 12.68
CA GLN A 341 -27.12 7.56 11.68
C GLN A 341 -26.52 8.84 12.33
N PRO A 342 -25.25 9.16 12.08
CA PRO A 342 -24.70 10.45 12.49
C PRO A 342 -25.45 11.57 11.76
N GLY A 343 -25.91 12.54 12.54
CA GLY A 343 -26.73 13.66 12.07
C GLY A 343 -26.06 14.47 10.96
N ARG A 344 -26.89 14.92 10.01
CA ARG A 344 -26.52 15.89 8.97
C ARG A 344 -25.89 17.15 9.59
N PRO A 345 -24.75 17.65 9.08
CA PRO A 345 -24.21 18.93 9.51
C PRO A 345 -25.14 20.09 9.11
N PRO A 346 -25.30 21.14 9.95
CA PRO A 346 -26.17 22.27 9.66
C PRO A 346 -25.49 23.22 8.64
N GLY A 347 -26.19 23.55 7.56
CA GLY A 347 -25.81 24.65 6.67
C GLY A 347 -25.68 24.30 5.19
N TYR A 348 -26.79 23.89 4.56
CA TYR A 348 -27.00 24.10 3.12
C TYR A 348 -28.47 24.50 2.93
N PRO A 349 -28.78 25.65 2.31
CA PRO A 349 -30.16 26.01 1.99
C PRO A 349 -30.67 25.05 0.92
N GLY A 350 -31.80 24.41 1.21
CA GLY A 350 -32.44 23.45 0.32
C GLY A 350 -32.99 24.13 -0.93
N GLY A 351 -32.75 23.50 -2.08
CA GLY A 351 -33.59 23.63 -3.27
C GLY A 351 -34.38 22.34 -3.41
N GLY A 352 -35.65 22.37 -3.03
CA GLY A 352 -36.64 21.35 -3.41
C GLY A 352 -37.39 21.82 -4.65
N GLY A 353 -37.75 20.87 -5.53
CA GLY A 353 -38.49 21.09 -6.76
C GLY A 353 -38.03 20.16 -7.86
#